data_AF-A0A755XRM3-F1
#
_entry.id   AF-A0A755XRM3-F1
#
_cell.length_a   1.000
_cell.length_b   1.000
_cell.length_c   1.000
_cell.angle_alpha   90.00
_cell.angle_beta   90.00
_cell.angle_gamma   90.00
#
_symmetry.space_group_name_H-M   'P 1'
#
loop_
_entity.id
_entity.type
_entity.pdbx_description
1 polymer ?
#
loop_
_entity_poly.entity_id
_entity_poly.type
_entity_poly.pdbx_seq_one_letter_code
_entity_poly.pdbx_strand_id
1 'polypeptide(L)'
;MILLPQNEDTVMSEMVAFRQGTSMPSRETILRYVVETVNQITELEPALHLLPWSGVNSAIYEQRFAQCYDEGLCAAQTSAPNVPQGILPSTDWAQGIGLLCFAAGYMSAGERPLTHNQLCDFVKQAAVGLSPIEEEAASGFSTVRSIALPVFRRLQRDGHASRILLLQTLLHLVAWKSASQYARQQAQRLLWMGGILGEGGESGLLALDKALREEAVGEKSLPALLIFTSFLAHFPAGPVFID
;
A
#
# COMPACT_ATOMS: atom_id res chain seq x y z
N MET A 1 11.22 7.27 -37.33
CA MET A 1 9.93 6.68 -36.95
C MET A 1 10.03 6.37 -35.47
N ILE A 2 9.60 7.31 -34.63
CA ILE A 2 9.65 7.16 -33.17
C ILE A 2 8.47 6.26 -32.80
N LEU A 3 8.76 5.04 -32.35
CA LEU A 3 7.75 4.16 -31.74
C LEU A 3 7.24 4.85 -30.48
N LEU A 4 6.01 5.37 -30.52
CA LEU A 4 5.25 5.74 -29.33
C LEU A 4 5.05 4.49 -28.45
N PRO A 5 4.99 4.62 -27.12
CA PRO A 5 4.96 3.50 -26.20
C PRO A 5 3.57 2.86 -26.21
N GLN A 6 3.31 1.95 -27.16
CA GLN A 6 2.08 1.15 -27.27
C GLN A 6 1.68 0.45 -25.96
N ASN A 7 2.65 0.25 -25.06
CA ASN A 7 2.48 -0.43 -23.78
C ASN A 7 1.96 0.47 -22.64
N GLU A 8 2.09 1.80 -22.74
CA GLU A 8 1.58 2.71 -21.72
C GLU A 8 0.08 2.97 -21.89
N ASP A 9 -0.35 3.25 -23.12
CA ASP A 9 -1.75 3.51 -23.48
C ASP A 9 -2.65 2.30 -23.19
N THR A 10 -2.15 1.09 -23.45
CA THR A 10 -2.86 -0.17 -23.20
C THR A 10 -3.12 -0.36 -21.71
N VAL A 11 -2.09 -0.23 -20.88
CA VAL A 11 -2.23 -0.38 -19.42
C VAL A 11 -3.08 0.74 -18.81
N MET A 12 -3.00 1.96 -19.33
CA MET A 12 -3.87 3.06 -18.88
C MET A 12 -5.35 2.75 -19.17
N SER A 13 -5.64 2.18 -20.34
CA SER A 13 -6.99 1.71 -20.69
C SER A 13 -7.45 0.56 -19.80
N GLU A 14 -6.57 -0.39 -19.46
CA GLU A 14 -6.87 -1.48 -18.53
C GLU A 14 -7.17 -0.98 -17.11
N MET A 15 -6.43 0.01 -16.60
CA MET A 15 -6.67 0.61 -15.29
C MET A 15 -8.06 1.25 -15.21
N VAL A 16 -8.50 1.92 -16.28
CA VAL A 16 -9.85 2.49 -16.37
C VAL A 16 -10.92 1.39 -16.41
N ALA A 17 -10.71 0.35 -17.24
CA ALA A 17 -11.63 -0.78 -17.35
C ALA A 17 -11.77 -1.55 -16.03
N PHE A 18 -10.68 -1.77 -15.30
CA PHE A 18 -10.73 -2.41 -13.98
C PHE A 18 -11.49 -1.58 -12.94
N ARG A 19 -11.29 -0.24 -12.93
CA ARG A 19 -12.07 0.67 -12.08
C ARG A 19 -13.57 0.64 -12.41
N GLN A 20 -13.92 0.33 -13.66
CA GLN A 20 -15.29 0.13 -14.11
C GLN A 20 -15.81 -1.30 -13.89
N GLY A 21 -14.96 -2.22 -13.41
CA GLY A 21 -15.30 -3.62 -13.17
C GLY A 21 -15.41 -4.47 -14.42
N THR A 22 -14.86 -4.03 -15.56
CA THR A 22 -15.04 -4.69 -16.87
C THR A 22 -13.90 -5.62 -17.27
N SER A 23 -12.73 -5.53 -16.61
CA SER A 23 -11.59 -6.41 -16.87
C SER A 23 -10.72 -6.57 -15.64
N MET A 24 -10.05 -7.71 -15.50
CA MET A 24 -9.06 -7.93 -14.45
C MET A 24 -7.73 -7.24 -14.81
N PRO A 25 -7.00 -6.67 -13.84
CA PRO A 25 -5.74 -6.00 -14.12
C PRO A 25 -4.70 -7.05 -14.50
N SER A 26 -3.94 -6.76 -15.56
CA SER A 26 -2.80 -7.56 -15.98
C SER A 26 -1.68 -7.54 -14.91
N ARG A 27 -0.73 -8.47 -15.05
CA ARG A 27 0.50 -8.49 -14.26
C ARG A 27 1.24 -7.16 -14.36
N GLU A 28 1.36 -6.62 -15.57
CA GLU A 28 2.01 -5.34 -15.86
C GLU A 28 1.28 -4.17 -15.18
N THR A 29 -0.04 -4.20 -15.15
CA THR A 29 -0.86 -3.21 -14.43
C THR A 29 -0.59 -3.27 -12.91
N ILE A 30 -0.55 -4.46 -12.32
CA ILE A 30 -0.29 -4.62 -10.89
C ILE A 30 1.11 -4.12 -10.52
N LEU A 31 2.13 -4.48 -11.31
CA LEU A 31 3.50 -3.99 -11.08
C LEU A 31 3.59 -2.46 -11.21
N ARG A 32 2.80 -1.88 -12.12
CA ARG A 32 2.70 -0.41 -12.24
C ARG A 32 2.09 0.23 -11.00
N TYR A 33 1.07 -0.38 -10.37
CA TYR A 33 0.53 0.13 -9.10
C TYR A 33 1.59 0.14 -7.98
N VAL A 34 2.48 -0.85 -7.96
CA VAL A 34 3.60 -0.88 -7.01
C VAL A 34 4.56 0.28 -7.27
N VAL A 35 4.98 0.46 -8.52
CA VAL A 35 5.90 1.55 -8.91
C VAL A 35 5.28 2.92 -8.61
N GLU A 36 4.02 3.13 -8.99
CA GLU A 36 3.27 4.36 -8.71
C GLU A 36 3.23 4.66 -7.22
N THR A 37 2.90 3.67 -6.40
CA THR A 37 2.88 3.79 -4.94
C THR A 37 4.26 4.17 -4.38
N VAL A 38 5.32 3.47 -4.78
CA VAL A 38 6.68 3.71 -4.28
C VAL A 38 7.17 5.11 -4.67
N ASN A 39 6.87 5.56 -5.88
CA ASN A 39 7.23 6.90 -6.35
C ASN A 39 6.50 7.99 -5.55
N GLN A 40 5.19 7.85 -5.36
CA GLN A 40 4.40 8.80 -4.57
C GLN A 40 4.94 8.97 -3.13
N ILE A 41 5.40 7.90 -2.50
CA ILE A 41 5.97 7.94 -1.15
C ILE A 41 7.38 8.55 -1.17
N THR A 42 8.17 8.24 -2.19
CA THR A 42 9.52 8.81 -2.36
C THR A 42 9.46 10.32 -2.58
N GLU A 43 8.44 10.83 -3.28
CA GLU A 43 8.22 12.28 -3.47
C GLU A 43 7.84 13.02 -2.17
N LEU A 44 7.29 12.32 -1.18
CA LEU A 44 6.92 12.89 0.13
C LEU A 44 8.09 12.99 1.11
N GLU A 45 9.09 12.12 0.97
CA GLU A 45 10.20 11.95 1.91
C GLU A 45 11.00 13.23 2.21
N PRO A 46 11.34 14.08 1.22
CA PRO A 46 12.18 15.26 1.49
C PRO A 46 11.55 16.27 2.46
N ALA A 47 10.24 16.16 2.68
CA ALA A 47 9.46 17.04 3.55
C ALA A 47 9.09 16.41 4.91
N LEU A 48 9.31 15.11 5.13
CA LEU A 48 8.74 14.38 6.28
C LEU A 48 9.70 13.34 6.89
N HIS A 49 10.30 13.67 8.02
CA HIS A 49 11.12 12.76 8.83
C HIS A 49 10.33 11.63 9.51
N LEU A 50 9.03 11.82 9.68
CA LEU A 50 8.04 10.82 10.11
C LEU A 50 8.01 9.60 9.19
N LEU A 51 8.50 9.75 7.96
CA LEU A 51 8.69 8.67 7.01
C LEU A 51 10.19 8.38 6.90
N PRO A 52 10.76 7.52 7.76
CA PRO A 52 12.15 7.07 7.61
C PRO A 52 12.25 6.20 6.33
N TRP A 53 12.38 6.85 5.19
CA TRP A 53 12.39 6.26 3.86
C TRP A 53 13.70 6.61 3.17
N SER A 54 14.51 5.61 2.87
CA SER A 54 15.84 5.84 2.27
C SER A 54 15.82 5.86 0.73
N GLY A 55 14.65 5.98 0.10
CA GLY A 55 14.49 5.70 -1.32
C GLY A 55 14.68 4.20 -1.63
N VAL A 56 14.18 3.79 -2.79
CA VAL A 56 14.25 2.40 -3.26
C VAL A 56 14.65 2.39 -4.73
N ASN A 57 15.60 1.53 -5.10
CA ASN A 57 15.88 1.24 -6.50
C ASN A 57 14.70 0.46 -7.09
N SER A 58 13.78 1.16 -7.74
CA SER A 58 12.52 0.64 -8.27
C SER A 58 12.72 -0.58 -9.18
N ALA A 59 13.77 -0.60 -10.00
CA ALA A 59 14.06 -1.70 -10.93
C ALA A 59 14.35 -3.04 -10.23
N ILE A 60 15.03 -3.01 -9.08
CA ILE A 60 15.35 -4.24 -8.32
C ILE A 60 14.08 -4.83 -7.71
N TYR A 61 13.18 -3.98 -7.22
CA TYR A 61 11.96 -4.42 -6.57
C TYR A 61 10.89 -4.84 -7.58
N GLU A 62 10.81 -4.18 -8.73
CA GLU A 62 9.91 -4.57 -9.82
C GLU A 62 10.13 -6.03 -10.24
N GLN A 63 11.39 -6.44 -10.48
CA GLN A 63 11.72 -7.83 -10.82
C GLN A 63 11.33 -8.82 -9.71
N ARG A 64 11.51 -8.44 -8.44
CA ARG A 64 11.13 -9.29 -7.30
C ARG A 64 9.62 -9.44 -7.16
N PHE A 65 8.86 -8.36 -7.36
CA PHE A 65 7.40 -8.41 -7.30
C PHE A 65 6.81 -9.15 -8.49
N ALA A 66 7.43 -9.02 -9.66
CA ALA A 66 7.18 -9.86 -10.83
C ALA A 66 7.32 -11.35 -10.48
N GLN A 67 8.44 -11.74 -9.88
CA GLN A 67 8.67 -13.12 -9.44
C GLN A 67 7.62 -13.57 -8.41
N CYS A 68 7.25 -12.73 -7.44
CA CYS A 68 6.21 -13.06 -6.47
C CYS A 68 4.86 -13.35 -7.16
N TYR A 69 4.47 -12.55 -8.15
CA TYR A 69 3.26 -12.77 -8.93
C TYR A 69 3.31 -14.08 -9.73
N ASP A 70 4.43 -14.34 -10.40
CA ASP A 70 4.62 -15.54 -11.22
C ASP A 70 4.59 -16.83 -10.38
N GLU A 71 5.16 -16.79 -9.18
CA GLU A 71 5.08 -17.89 -8.21
C GLU A 71 3.64 -18.11 -7.71
N GLY A 72 2.86 -17.03 -7.56
CA GLY A 72 1.44 -17.11 -7.28
C GLY A 72 0.66 -17.85 -8.37
N LEU A 73 0.94 -17.55 -9.65
CA LEU A 73 0.36 -18.26 -10.80
C LEU A 73 0.70 -19.76 -10.76
N CYS A 74 1.96 -20.11 -10.51
CA CYS A 74 2.42 -21.50 -10.40
C CYS A 74 1.76 -22.23 -9.22
N ALA A 75 1.65 -21.58 -8.07
CA ALA A 75 1.01 -22.12 -6.87
C ALA A 75 -0.48 -22.46 -7.11
N ALA A 76 -1.19 -21.66 -7.91
CA ALA A 76 -2.58 -21.93 -8.27
C ALA A 76 -2.74 -23.22 -9.09
N GLN A 77 -1.80 -23.53 -9.99
CA GLN A 77 -1.82 -24.76 -10.80
C GLN A 77 -1.69 -26.03 -9.94
N THR A 78 -0.99 -25.93 -8.81
CA THR A 78 -0.78 -27.05 -7.89
C THR A 78 -1.77 -27.07 -6.73
N SER A 79 -2.72 -26.13 -6.68
CA SER A 79 -3.67 -25.93 -5.57
C SER A 79 -3.02 -25.82 -4.18
N ALA A 80 -1.73 -25.48 -4.13
CA ALA A 80 -0.96 -25.33 -2.90
C ALA A 80 -0.65 -23.85 -2.69
N PRO A 81 -1.34 -23.14 -1.77
CA PRO A 81 -1.13 -21.71 -1.53
C PRO A 81 0.16 -21.42 -0.72
N ASN A 82 1.17 -22.29 -0.83
CA ASN A 82 2.40 -22.17 -0.06
C ASN A 82 3.29 -21.11 -0.70
N VAL A 83 3.50 -20.00 0.00
CA VAL A 83 4.42 -18.94 -0.42
C VAL A 83 5.87 -19.41 -0.17
N PRO A 84 6.73 -19.49 -1.21
CA PRO A 84 8.13 -19.83 -0.99
C PRO A 84 8.83 -18.70 -0.21
N GLN A 85 9.37 -18.97 0.98
CA GLN A 85 10.01 -17.92 1.80
C GLN A 85 11.18 -17.22 1.08
N GLY A 86 11.89 -17.94 0.20
CA GLY A 86 13.07 -17.42 -0.52
C GLY A 86 12.77 -16.34 -1.56
N ILE A 87 11.51 -16.15 -1.96
CA ILE A 87 11.13 -15.13 -2.95
C ILE A 87 10.74 -13.80 -2.30
N LEU A 88 10.44 -13.80 -0.99
CA LEU A 88 9.96 -12.62 -0.30
C LEU A 88 11.11 -11.63 -0.02
N PRO A 89 10.92 -10.34 -0.31
CA PRO A 89 11.87 -9.31 0.11
C PRO A 89 12.03 -9.24 1.63
N SER A 90 13.19 -8.74 2.08
CA SER A 90 13.56 -8.72 3.51
C SER A 90 13.08 -7.50 4.28
N THR A 91 12.62 -6.44 3.61
CA THR A 91 12.09 -5.24 4.26
C THR A 91 10.58 -5.37 4.45
N ASP A 92 10.08 -4.89 5.59
CA ASP A 92 8.66 -4.94 6.00
C ASP A 92 7.68 -4.60 4.86
N TRP A 93 7.83 -3.41 4.26
CA TRP A 93 6.96 -2.96 3.18
C TRP A 93 7.04 -3.85 1.93
N ALA A 94 8.22 -4.34 1.58
CA ALA A 94 8.41 -5.14 0.37
C ALA A 94 7.97 -6.59 0.60
N GLN A 95 8.11 -7.12 1.82
CA GLN A 95 7.54 -8.41 2.18
C GLN A 95 6.01 -8.38 2.02
N GLY A 96 5.34 -7.35 2.54
CA GLY A 96 3.89 -7.20 2.41
C GLY A 96 3.42 -7.01 0.95
N ILE A 97 4.12 -6.18 0.16
CA ILE A 97 3.80 -6.02 -1.27
C ILE A 97 4.07 -7.31 -2.05
N GLY A 98 5.14 -8.04 -1.75
CA GLY A 98 5.44 -9.34 -2.35
C GLY A 98 4.33 -10.37 -2.09
N LEU A 99 3.84 -10.44 -0.85
CA LEU A 99 2.70 -11.29 -0.49
C LEU A 99 1.43 -10.91 -1.24
N LEU A 100 1.16 -9.60 -1.40
CA LEU A 100 0.01 -9.12 -2.17
C LEU A 100 0.15 -9.43 -3.68
N CYS A 101 1.36 -9.32 -4.25
CA CYS A 101 1.62 -9.70 -5.63
C CYS A 101 1.45 -11.21 -5.85
N PHE A 102 1.94 -12.04 -4.93
CA PHE A 102 1.71 -13.48 -4.94
C PHE A 102 0.22 -13.82 -4.87
N ALA A 103 -0.51 -13.19 -3.94
CA ALA A 103 -1.96 -13.35 -3.83
C ALA A 103 -2.67 -12.97 -5.14
N ALA A 104 -2.25 -11.87 -5.76
CA ALA A 104 -2.82 -11.43 -7.02
C ALA A 104 -2.57 -12.42 -8.17
N GLY A 105 -1.35 -12.99 -8.26
CA GLY A 105 -1.03 -14.05 -9.22
C GLY A 105 -1.89 -15.29 -9.01
N TYR A 106 -1.94 -15.79 -7.77
CA TYR A 106 -2.74 -16.96 -7.41
C TYR A 106 -4.23 -16.78 -7.76
N MET A 107 -4.79 -15.63 -7.40
CA MET A 107 -6.20 -15.32 -7.67
C MET A 107 -6.47 -15.12 -9.16
N SER A 108 -5.55 -14.51 -9.91
CA SER A 108 -5.67 -14.30 -11.35
C SER A 108 -5.73 -15.63 -12.12
N ALA A 109 -4.89 -16.61 -11.77
CA ALA A 109 -4.92 -17.93 -12.39
C ALA A 109 -6.24 -18.69 -12.13
N GLY A 110 -6.89 -18.41 -11.00
CA GLY A 110 -8.19 -18.99 -10.66
C GLY A 110 -9.40 -18.15 -11.11
N GLU A 111 -9.20 -17.13 -11.94
CA GLU A 111 -10.23 -16.17 -12.37
C GLU A 111 -11.02 -15.55 -11.21
N ARG A 112 -10.39 -15.43 -10.03
CA ARG A 112 -11.03 -14.85 -8.83
C ARG A 112 -10.91 -13.33 -8.88
N PRO A 113 -11.95 -12.60 -8.47
CA PRO A 113 -11.92 -11.13 -8.49
C PRO A 113 -10.81 -10.59 -7.58
N LEU A 114 -10.05 -9.62 -8.07
CA LEU A 114 -8.97 -8.98 -7.31
C LEU A 114 -9.55 -7.81 -6.52
N THR A 115 -9.99 -8.10 -5.30
CA THR A 115 -10.50 -7.08 -4.37
C THR A 115 -9.56 -6.94 -3.19
N HIS A 116 -9.44 -5.75 -2.61
CA HIS A 116 -8.50 -5.57 -1.49
C HIS A 116 -8.84 -6.48 -0.30
N ASN A 117 -10.13 -6.73 0.00
CA ASN A 117 -10.52 -7.62 1.08
C ASN A 117 -10.02 -9.06 0.83
N GLN A 118 -10.25 -9.59 -0.36
CA GLN A 118 -9.83 -10.96 -0.70
C GLN A 118 -8.31 -11.11 -0.78
N LEU A 119 -7.60 -10.10 -1.29
CA LEU A 119 -6.14 -10.06 -1.26
C LEU A 119 -5.61 -10.12 0.18
N CYS A 120 -6.16 -9.27 1.06
CA CYS A 120 -5.76 -9.24 2.47
C CYS A 120 -6.10 -10.56 3.20
N ASP A 121 -7.27 -11.14 2.95
CA ASP A 121 -7.69 -12.39 3.58
C ASP A 121 -6.84 -13.58 3.09
N PHE A 122 -6.48 -13.60 1.79
CA PHE A 122 -5.53 -14.56 1.25
C PHE A 122 -4.17 -14.46 1.94
N VAL A 123 -3.60 -13.24 2.04
CA VAL A 123 -2.30 -13.03 2.69
C VAL A 123 -2.34 -13.48 4.14
N LYS A 124 -3.42 -13.19 4.88
CA LYS A 124 -3.61 -13.65 6.26
C LYS A 124 -3.60 -15.17 6.38
N GLN A 125 -4.19 -15.89 5.43
CA GLN A 125 -4.19 -17.35 5.42
C GLN A 125 -2.81 -17.90 5.05
N ALA A 126 -2.18 -17.34 4.01
CA ALA A 126 -0.85 -17.73 3.55
C ALA A 126 0.26 -17.43 4.57
N ALA A 127 0.04 -16.44 5.44
CA ALA A 127 0.92 -16.10 6.56
C ALA A 127 1.06 -17.22 7.60
N VAL A 128 0.07 -18.12 7.71
CA VAL A 128 0.07 -19.23 8.68
C VAL A 128 1.17 -20.24 8.31
N GLY A 129 2.36 -20.07 8.87
CA GLY A 129 3.54 -20.91 8.61
C GLY A 129 4.73 -20.17 8.02
N LEU A 130 4.59 -18.87 7.71
CA LEU A 130 5.71 -18.01 7.33
C LEU A 130 6.35 -17.42 8.59
N SER A 131 7.66 -17.58 8.73
CA SER A 131 8.42 -17.00 9.83
C SER A 131 9.85 -16.70 9.35
N PRO A 132 10.34 -15.46 9.44
CA PRO A 132 9.67 -14.27 9.99
C PRO A 132 8.63 -13.68 9.02
N ILE A 133 7.54 -13.14 9.56
CA ILE A 133 6.56 -12.34 8.83
C ILE A 133 6.27 -11.05 9.59
N GLU A 134 6.14 -9.96 8.85
CA GLU A 134 5.77 -8.64 9.37
C GLU A 134 4.34 -8.65 9.96
N GLU A 135 4.14 -7.92 11.05
CA GLU A 135 2.90 -7.96 11.86
C GLU A 135 1.66 -7.53 11.08
N GLU A 136 1.76 -6.45 10.31
CA GLU A 136 0.66 -5.95 9.50
C GLU A 136 0.25 -6.97 8.43
N ALA A 137 1.20 -7.56 7.70
CA ALA A 137 0.93 -8.63 6.75
C ALA A 137 0.31 -9.87 7.42
N ALA A 138 0.85 -10.32 8.55
CA ALA A 138 0.32 -11.45 9.32
C ALA A 138 -1.12 -11.22 9.80
N SER A 139 -1.48 -9.96 10.10
CA SER A 139 -2.83 -9.58 10.50
C SER A 139 -3.84 -9.52 9.33
N GLY A 140 -3.39 -9.66 8.09
CA GLY A 140 -4.20 -9.38 6.90
C GLY A 140 -4.43 -7.89 6.70
N PHE A 141 -3.42 -7.07 6.98
CA PHE A 141 -3.43 -5.61 6.84
C PHE A 141 -4.53 -4.93 7.65
N SER A 142 -4.69 -5.34 8.92
CA SER A 142 -5.79 -4.90 9.79
C SER A 142 -5.80 -3.39 10.04
N THR A 143 -4.64 -2.75 10.22
CA THR A 143 -4.51 -1.30 10.37
C THR A 143 -4.90 -0.60 9.09
N VAL A 144 -4.40 -1.10 7.96
CA VAL A 144 -4.67 -0.51 6.65
C VAL A 144 -6.17 -0.55 6.35
N ARG A 145 -6.83 -1.69 6.61
CA ARG A 145 -8.27 -1.88 6.38
C ARG A 145 -9.15 -1.06 7.31
N SER A 146 -8.76 -0.91 8.58
CA SER A 146 -9.60 -0.26 9.60
C SER A 146 -9.37 1.25 9.74
N ILE A 147 -8.16 1.75 9.46
CA ILE A 147 -7.78 3.15 9.69
C ILE A 147 -7.44 3.86 8.38
N ALA A 148 -6.52 3.31 7.59
CA ALA A 148 -5.90 4.07 6.50
C ALA A 148 -6.75 4.12 5.22
N LEU A 149 -7.22 2.96 4.73
CA LEU A 149 -8.02 2.86 3.50
C LEU A 149 -9.35 3.64 3.56
N PRO A 150 -10.11 3.65 4.67
CA PRO A 150 -11.34 4.44 4.75
C PRO A 150 -11.10 5.93 4.52
N VAL A 151 -10.03 6.49 5.08
CA VAL A 151 -9.64 7.89 4.91
C VAL A 151 -9.17 8.14 3.48
N PHE A 152 -8.24 7.30 2.99
CA PHE A 152 -7.67 7.43 1.65
C PHE A 152 -8.75 7.39 0.56
N ARG A 153 -9.62 6.37 0.58
CA ARG A 153 -10.69 6.19 -0.41
C ARG A 153 -11.73 7.29 -0.35
N ARG A 154 -12.08 7.79 0.85
CA ARG A 154 -12.99 8.93 0.98
C ARG A 154 -12.41 10.13 0.23
N LEU A 155 -11.17 10.49 0.49
CA LEU A 155 -10.53 11.64 -0.16
C LEU A 155 -10.34 11.45 -1.67
N GLN A 156 -10.04 10.23 -2.09
CA GLN A 156 -9.96 9.87 -3.51
C GLN A 156 -11.30 10.07 -4.21
N ARG A 157 -12.40 9.61 -3.60
CA ARG A 157 -13.76 9.81 -4.11
C ARG A 157 -14.15 11.29 -4.14
N ASP A 158 -13.73 12.04 -3.13
CA ASP A 158 -13.99 13.48 -3.02
C ASP A 158 -13.10 14.31 -3.99
N GLY A 159 -12.23 13.66 -4.78
CA GLY A 159 -11.48 14.29 -5.88
C GLY A 159 -10.21 15.04 -5.46
N HIS A 160 -9.70 14.79 -4.25
CA HIS A 160 -8.48 15.45 -3.77
C HIS A 160 -7.22 14.93 -4.47
N ALA A 161 -6.19 15.78 -4.53
CA ALA A 161 -4.89 15.42 -5.10
C ALA A 161 -4.16 14.34 -4.28
N SER A 162 -3.39 13.46 -4.93
CA SER A 162 -2.69 12.33 -4.30
C SER A 162 -1.87 12.72 -3.06
N ARG A 163 -1.24 13.89 -3.11
CA ARG A 163 -0.49 14.42 -1.96
C ARG A 163 -1.37 14.62 -0.72
N ILE A 164 -2.57 15.16 -0.88
CA ILE A 164 -3.53 15.35 0.21
C ILE A 164 -4.03 14.00 0.75
N LEU A 165 -4.29 13.04 -0.14
CA LEU A 165 -4.67 11.67 0.25
C LEU A 165 -3.61 11.07 1.17
N LEU A 166 -2.34 11.15 0.76
CA LEU A 166 -1.22 10.56 1.50
C LEU A 166 -0.97 11.29 2.82
N LEU A 167 -0.94 12.63 2.84
CA LEU A 167 -0.71 13.38 4.07
C LEU A 167 -1.83 13.19 5.09
N GLN A 168 -3.11 13.21 4.67
CA GLN A 168 -4.21 13.02 5.60
C GLN A 168 -4.23 11.58 6.13
N THR A 169 -3.90 10.61 5.28
CA THR A 169 -3.79 9.21 5.69
C THR A 169 -2.64 9.02 6.67
N LEU A 170 -1.47 9.62 6.40
CA LEU A 170 -0.33 9.62 7.32
C LEU A 170 -0.71 10.24 8.67
N LEU A 171 -1.42 11.36 8.67
CA LEU A 171 -1.87 12.00 9.90
C LEU A 171 -2.78 11.10 10.74
N HIS A 172 -3.68 10.34 10.11
CA HIS A 172 -4.47 9.32 10.81
C HIS A 172 -3.61 8.16 11.30
N LEU A 173 -2.65 7.69 10.50
CA LEU A 173 -1.74 6.64 10.95
C LEU A 173 -0.93 7.10 12.18
N VAL A 174 -0.42 8.33 12.19
CA VAL A 174 0.27 8.90 13.36
C VAL A 174 -0.68 8.96 14.57
N ALA A 175 -1.91 9.44 14.40
CA ALA A 175 -2.87 9.60 15.51
C ALA A 175 -3.26 8.27 16.20
N TRP A 176 -3.19 7.13 15.52
CA TRP A 176 -3.60 5.83 16.07
C TRP A 176 -2.48 4.80 16.24
N LYS A 177 -1.45 4.82 15.39
CA LYS A 177 -0.39 3.79 15.34
C LYS A 177 0.99 4.25 15.75
N SER A 178 1.21 5.56 15.91
CA SER A 178 2.49 6.05 16.41
C SER A 178 2.86 5.41 17.74
N ALA A 179 4.14 5.06 17.89
CA ALA A 179 4.69 4.57 19.15
C ALA A 179 4.74 5.69 20.22
N SER A 180 4.89 6.95 19.79
CA SER A 180 4.92 8.11 20.67
C SER A 180 3.52 8.56 21.09
N GLN A 181 3.25 8.57 22.40
CA GLN A 181 2.01 9.12 22.95
C GLN A 181 1.85 10.60 22.61
N TYR A 182 2.94 11.37 22.62
CA TYR A 182 2.93 12.78 22.24
C TYR A 182 2.51 12.95 20.78
N ALA A 183 3.12 12.20 19.86
CA ALA A 183 2.78 12.23 18.44
C ALA A 183 1.29 11.90 18.21
N ARG A 184 0.76 10.86 18.87
CA ARG A 184 -0.67 10.52 18.81
C ARG A 184 -1.55 11.69 19.24
N GLN A 185 -1.24 12.32 20.37
CA GLN A 185 -2.03 13.44 20.89
C GLN A 185 -1.98 14.68 19.99
N GLN A 186 -0.81 15.02 19.44
CA GLN A 186 -0.70 16.17 18.52
C GLN A 186 -1.41 15.90 17.20
N ALA A 187 -1.28 14.70 16.65
CA ALA A 187 -1.98 14.32 15.43
C ALA A 187 -3.51 14.35 15.62
N GLN A 188 -4.03 13.87 16.76
CA GLN A 188 -5.45 13.96 17.10
C GLN A 188 -5.94 15.42 17.21
N ARG A 189 -5.14 16.31 17.81
CA ARG A 189 -5.45 17.75 17.85
C ARG A 189 -5.51 18.36 16.47
N LEU A 190 -4.54 18.04 15.62
CA LEU A 190 -4.53 18.53 14.24
C LEU A 190 -5.75 18.02 13.46
N LEU A 191 -6.15 16.76 13.66
CA LEU A 191 -7.38 16.21 13.08
C LEU A 191 -8.65 16.93 13.57
N TRP A 192 -8.73 17.31 14.86
CA TRP A 192 -9.86 18.10 15.38
C TRP A 192 -9.95 19.49 14.75
N MET A 193 -8.84 20.05 14.29
CA MET A 193 -8.80 21.33 13.56
C MET A 193 -9.07 21.18 12.05
N GLY A 194 -9.48 19.99 11.58
CA GLY A 194 -9.75 19.71 10.17
C GLY A 194 -8.65 18.89 9.47
N GLY A 195 -7.59 18.52 10.18
CA GLY A 195 -6.45 17.79 9.62
C GLY A 195 -5.76 18.58 8.52
N ILE A 196 -5.28 17.89 7.49
CA ILE A 196 -4.62 18.47 6.32
C ILE A 196 -5.56 19.38 5.51
N LEU A 197 -6.86 19.12 5.55
CA LEU A 197 -7.87 19.97 4.90
C LEU A 197 -8.21 21.23 5.72
N GLY A 198 -7.79 21.28 6.98
CA GLY A 198 -7.98 22.44 7.85
C GLY A 198 -7.02 23.58 7.54
N GLU A 199 -7.33 24.78 8.05
CA GLU A 199 -6.47 25.94 7.91
C GLU A 199 -5.08 25.66 8.52
N GLY A 200 -4.02 25.82 7.73
CA GLY A 200 -2.65 25.52 8.15
C GLY A 200 -2.36 24.04 8.41
N GLY A 201 -3.24 23.12 8.00
CA GLY A 201 -3.15 21.69 8.31
C GLY A 201 -1.83 21.03 7.92
N GLU A 202 -1.38 21.29 6.69
CA GLU A 202 -0.10 20.79 6.21
C GLU A 202 1.09 21.36 6.98
N SER A 203 1.11 22.68 7.22
CA SER A 203 2.15 23.31 8.03
C SER A 203 2.16 22.76 9.47
N GLY A 204 0.98 22.43 10.01
CA GLY A 204 0.85 21.76 11.31
C GLY A 204 1.47 20.36 11.33
N LEU A 205 1.28 19.57 10.27
CA LEU A 205 1.93 18.26 10.14
C LEU A 205 3.45 18.40 10.04
N LEU A 206 3.95 19.35 9.25
CA LEU A 206 5.39 19.62 9.13
C LEU A 206 6.01 20.11 10.45
N ALA A 207 5.27 20.88 11.24
CA ALA A 207 5.71 21.30 12.57
C ALA A 207 5.78 20.11 13.55
N LEU A 208 4.79 19.21 13.50
CA LEU A 208 4.81 17.96 14.27
C LEU A 208 5.99 17.06 13.87
N ASP A 209 6.21 16.90 12.57
CA ASP A 209 7.32 16.15 12.00
C ASP A 209 8.68 16.62 12.54
N LYS A 210 8.90 17.95 12.50
CA LYS A 210 10.11 18.57 13.03
C LYS A 210 10.28 18.29 14.53
N ALA A 211 9.22 18.43 15.33
CA ALA A 211 9.28 18.18 16.77
C ALA A 211 9.67 16.73 17.08
N LEU A 212 9.14 15.76 16.34
CA LEU A 212 9.45 14.34 16.55
C LEU A 212 10.88 13.98 16.13
N ARG A 213 11.41 14.65 15.10
CA ARG A 213 12.81 14.54 14.72
C ARG A 213 13.74 14.98 15.86
N GLU A 214 13.42 16.08 16.52
CA GLU A 214 14.22 16.63 17.64
C GLU A 214 14.25 15.67 18.84
N GLU A 215 13.20 14.86 19.01
CA GLU A 215 13.09 13.83 20.06
C GLU A 215 13.62 12.44 19.67
N ALA A 216 14.18 12.28 18.46
CA ALA A 216 14.65 11.01 17.90
C ALA A 216 13.59 9.89 17.89
N VAL A 217 12.31 10.26 17.81
CA VAL A 217 11.19 9.31 17.71
C VAL A 217 11.09 8.86 16.25
N GLY A 218 11.53 7.63 15.97
CA GLY A 218 11.42 7.02 14.64
C GLY A 218 10.18 6.16 14.49
N GLU A 219 9.30 6.51 13.56
CA GLU A 219 8.07 5.77 13.26
C GLU A 219 8.25 4.78 12.10
N LYS A 220 8.96 3.68 12.36
CA LYS A 220 9.43 2.74 11.33
C LYS A 220 8.34 2.06 10.51
N SER A 221 7.15 1.86 11.07
CA SER A 221 6.05 1.15 10.41
C SER A 221 5.20 2.05 9.50
N LEU A 222 5.25 3.39 9.67
CA LEU A 222 4.39 4.31 8.92
C LEU A 222 4.62 4.28 7.40
N PRO A 223 5.86 4.24 6.88
CA PRO A 223 6.08 4.13 5.44
C PRO A 223 5.44 2.86 4.84
N ALA A 224 5.60 1.72 5.51
CA ALA A 224 5.02 0.45 5.04
C ALA A 224 3.49 0.52 5.00
N LEU A 225 2.87 1.04 6.07
CA LEU A 225 1.42 1.22 6.14
C LEU A 225 0.89 2.13 5.03
N LEU A 226 1.59 3.22 4.72
CA LEU A 226 1.19 4.16 3.67
C LEU A 226 1.34 3.54 2.27
N ILE A 227 2.41 2.76 2.04
CA ILE A 227 2.62 1.98 0.82
C ILE A 227 1.49 0.95 0.63
N PHE A 228 1.21 0.14 1.65
CA PHE A 228 0.12 -0.83 1.58
C PHE A 228 -1.22 -0.17 1.29
N THR A 229 -1.47 0.99 1.90
CA THR A 229 -2.71 1.75 1.70
C THR A 229 -2.85 2.22 0.25
N SER A 230 -1.82 2.89 -0.28
CA SER A 230 -1.86 3.40 -1.66
C SER A 230 -2.01 2.26 -2.67
N PHE A 231 -1.24 1.18 -2.49
CA PHE A 231 -1.32 0.00 -3.35
C PHE A 231 -2.72 -0.67 -3.31
N LEU A 232 -3.26 -0.94 -2.12
CA LEU A 232 -4.57 -1.59 -1.97
C LEU A 232 -5.73 -0.69 -2.44
N ALA A 233 -5.54 0.62 -2.50
CA ALA A 233 -6.55 1.56 -2.99
C ALA A 233 -6.80 1.42 -4.51
N HIS A 234 -5.88 0.82 -5.27
CA HIS A 234 -6.10 0.50 -6.69
C HIS A 234 -7.13 -0.61 -6.91
N PHE A 235 -7.40 -1.43 -5.90
CA PHE A 235 -8.35 -2.53 -5.96
C PHE A 235 -9.71 -2.11 -5.38
N PRO A 236 -10.82 -2.58 -5.95
CA PRO A 236 -12.14 -2.33 -5.38
C PRO A 236 -12.27 -2.95 -3.99
N ALA A 237 -13.27 -2.47 -3.25
CA ALA A 237 -13.52 -2.95 -1.89
C ALA A 237 -13.72 -4.48 -1.87
N GLY A 238 -14.59 -4.97 -2.76
CA GLY A 238 -15.05 -6.35 -2.73
C GLY A 238 -15.94 -6.65 -1.52
N PRO A 239 -16.49 -7.86 -1.46
CA PRO A 239 -17.31 -8.28 -0.34
C PRO A 239 -16.46 -8.38 0.94
N VAL A 240 -17.08 -8.07 2.09
CA VAL A 240 -16.44 -8.19 3.42
C VAL A 240 -16.49 -9.63 3.93
N PHE A 241 -17.44 -10.42 3.43
CA PHE A 241 -17.64 -11.83 3.73
C PHE A 241 -17.62 -12.61 2.42
N ILE A 242 -16.89 -13.71 2.38
CA ILE A 242 -16.98 -14.68 1.30
C ILE A 242 -17.97 -15.74 1.81
N ASP A 243 -19.05 -15.98 1.07
CA ASP A 243 -19.99 -17.09 1.35
C ASP A 243 -19.29 -18.45 1.26
#